data_AF-A0A0B1S6F2-F1
#
_entry.id   AF-A0A0B1S6F2-F1
#
_cell.length_a   1.000
_cell.length_b   1.000
_cell.length_c   1.000
_cell.angle_alpha   90.00
_cell.angle_beta   90.00
_cell.angle_gamma   90.00
#
_symmetry.space_group_name_H-M   'P 1'
#
loop_
_entity.id
_entity.type
_entity.pdbx_description
1 polymer ?
#
loop_
_entity_poly.entity_id
_entity_poly.type
_entity_poly.pdbx_seq_one_letter_code
_entity_poly.pdbx_strand_id
1 'polypeptide(L)'
;MVLGAVLSMLRYVAGSEDRDFVDRLHSYFTCNILIGLAVLVSFKQFGGKPIECLVPDMFSSSWEQYAENYCWAQDTYYVPMGEAVAGLADAERRERKI
;
A
#
# COMPACT_ATOMS: atom_id res chain seq x y z
N MET A 1 0.95 1.19 21.27
CA MET A 1 2.30 1.73 20.97
C MET A 1 2.24 2.91 20.01
N VAL A 2 1.52 2.84 18.89
CA VAL A 2 1.39 3.95 17.90
C VAL A 2 0.81 5.23 18.50
N LEU A 3 -0.28 5.12 19.30
CA LEU A 3 -0.92 6.29 19.92
C LEU A 3 0.03 7.09 20.82
N GLY A 4 0.90 6.40 21.58
CA GLY A 4 1.85 7.03 22.49
C GLY A 4 2.96 7.78 21.75
N ALA A 5 3.42 7.24 20.61
CA ALA A 5 4.40 7.91 19.76
C ALA A 5 3.82 9.14 19.04
N VAL A 6 2.56 9.07 18.60
CA VAL A 6 1.87 10.21 18.01
C VAL A 6 1.65 11.32 19.06
N LEU A 7 1.23 10.97 20.27
CA LEU A 7 1.04 11.92 21.38
C LEU A 7 2.35 12.57 21.85
N SER A 8 3.47 11.82 21.88
CA SER A 8 4.77 12.38 22.25
C SER A 8 5.31 13.31 21.17
N MET A 9 5.13 12.96 19.89
CA MET A 9 5.53 13.79 18.75
C MET A 9 4.69 15.08 18.71
N LEU A 10 3.38 14.99 18.95
CA LEU A 10 2.50 16.16 19.11
C LEU A 10 2.97 17.11 20.21
N ARG A 11 3.37 16.58 21.37
CA ARG A 11 3.91 17.40 22.49
C ARG A 11 5.28 18.00 22.17
N TYR A 12 6.16 17.25 21.52
CA TYR A 12 7.48 17.73 21.11
C TYR A 12 7.37 18.86 20.08
N VAL A 13 6.41 18.78 19.16
CA VAL A 13 6.15 19.83 18.17
C VAL A 13 5.34 20.99 18.76
N ALA A 14 4.52 20.82 19.81
CA ALA A 14 3.82 21.97 20.41
C ALA A 14 4.73 22.93 21.20
N GLY A 15 5.90 22.48 21.66
CA GLY A 15 6.70 23.18 22.68
C GLY A 15 7.81 24.13 22.23
N SER A 16 7.96 24.47 20.94
CA SER A 16 9.03 25.39 20.52
C SER A 16 8.47 26.69 19.94
N GLU A 17 8.68 27.80 20.66
CA GLU A 17 8.17 29.13 20.31
C GLU A 17 8.92 29.81 19.15
N ASP A 18 10.14 29.38 18.79
CA ASP A 18 11.00 30.05 17.78
C ASP A 18 10.93 29.47 16.35
N ARG A 19 9.87 28.76 15.95
CA ARG A 19 9.80 28.15 14.59
C ARG A 19 8.98 28.97 13.60
N ASP A 20 9.62 29.30 12.49
CA ASP A 20 9.01 29.97 11.34
C ASP A 20 7.85 29.14 10.74
N PHE A 21 6.96 29.81 10.01
CA PHE A 21 5.79 29.17 9.39
C PHE A 21 6.18 27.99 8.48
N VAL A 22 7.29 28.11 7.76
CA VAL A 22 7.80 27.08 6.85
C VAL A 22 8.19 25.82 7.62
N ASP A 23 8.80 25.95 8.80
CA ASP A 23 9.18 24.82 9.65
C ASP A 23 7.95 24.10 10.21
N ARG A 24 6.89 24.84 10.58
CA ARG A 24 5.62 24.25 11.01
C ARG A 24 4.92 23.50 9.88
N LEU A 25 4.93 24.02 8.65
CA LEU A 25 4.31 23.37 7.50
C LEU A 25 4.92 21.99 7.21
N HIS A 26 6.25 21.88 7.27
CA HIS A 26 6.95 20.63 7.00
C HIS A 26 6.91 19.68 8.20
N SER A 27 7.28 20.15 9.40
CA SER A 27 7.39 19.27 10.58
C SER A 27 6.06 18.79 11.12
N TYR A 28 5.03 19.64 11.07
CA TYR A 28 3.71 19.33 11.64
C TYR A 28 2.74 18.89 10.56
N PHE A 29 2.39 19.76 9.62
CA PHE A 29 1.29 19.48 8.68
C PHE A 29 1.63 18.34 7.73
N THR A 30 2.78 18.40 7.06
CA THR A 30 3.18 17.38 6.08
C THR A 30 3.34 16.01 6.74
N CYS A 31 4.05 15.93 7.87
CA CYS A 31 4.21 14.67 8.61
C CYS A 31 2.88 14.07 9.07
N ASN A 32 1.98 14.88 9.67
CA ASN A 32 0.69 14.37 10.15
C ASN A 32 -0.22 13.95 8.99
N ILE A 33 -0.18 14.64 7.84
CA ILE A 33 -0.91 14.23 6.63
C ILE A 33 -0.39 12.89 6.11
N LEU A 34 0.93 12.72 6.00
CA LEU A 34 1.53 11.46 5.56
C LEU A 34 1.20 10.31 6.50
N ILE A 35 1.23 10.53 7.82
CA ILE A 35 0.83 9.54 8.82
C ILE A 35 -0.66 9.19 8.66
N GLY A 36 -1.53 10.19 8.49
CA GLY A 36 -2.96 9.99 8.28
C GLY A 36 -3.26 9.18 7.02
N LEU A 37 -2.61 9.50 5.90
CA LEU A 37 -2.74 8.76 4.64
C LEU A 37 -2.21 7.33 4.76
N ALA A 38 -1.08 7.12 5.44
CA ALA A 38 -0.54 5.79 5.68
C ALA A 38 -1.54 4.92 6.47
N VAL A 39 -2.14 5.46 7.54
CA VAL A 39 -3.16 4.75 8.32
C VAL A 39 -4.40 4.42 7.48
N LEU A 40 -4.87 5.36 6.66
CA LEU A 40 -6.00 5.13 5.75
C LEU A 40 -5.72 4.01 4.74
N VAL A 41 -4.54 4.03 4.12
CA VAL A 41 -4.12 3.00 3.16
C VAL A 41 -3.99 1.63 3.85
N SER A 42 -3.35 1.56 5.02
CA SER A 42 -3.24 0.33 5.78
C SER A 42 -4.60 -0.23 6.18
N PHE A 43 -5.55 0.63 6.57
CA PHE A 43 -6.91 0.19 6.89
C PHE A 43 -7.58 -0.51 5.70
N LYS A 44 -7.39 0.02 4.49
CA LYS A 44 -7.92 -0.61 3.27
C LYS A 44 -7.22 -1.93 2.93
N GLN A 45 -5.91 -2.04 3.20
CA GLN A 45 -5.13 -3.25 2.93
C GLN A 45 -5.48 -4.42 3.86
N PHE A 46 -5.71 -4.15 5.16
CA PHE A 46 -5.97 -5.19 6.16
C PHE A 46 -7.45 -5.42 6.46
N GLY A 47 -8.31 -4.41 6.23
CA GLY A 47 -9.74 -4.46 6.53
C GLY A 47 -10.61 -4.96 5.37
N GLY A 48 -10.03 -5.25 4.21
CA GLY A 48 -10.75 -5.71 3.04
C GLY A 48 -9.88 -6.58 2.13
N LYS A 49 -10.28 -6.68 0.86
CA LYS A 49 -9.53 -7.36 -0.18
C LYS A 49 -8.67 -6.33 -0.94
N PRO A 50 -7.33 -6.37 -0.83
CA PRO A 50 -6.46 -5.39 -1.49
C PRO A 50 -6.41 -5.55 -3.01
N ILE A 51 -6.67 -6.77 -3.51
CA ILE A 51 -6.73 -7.12 -4.93
C ILE A 51 -7.84 -8.14 -5.16
N GLU A 52 -8.53 -8.04 -6.28
CA GLU A 52 -9.51 -9.04 -6.76
C GLU A 52 -8.93 -9.66 -8.03
N CYS A 53 -8.90 -10.98 -8.10
CA CYS A 53 -8.29 -11.71 -9.20
C CYS A 53 -9.36 -12.40 -10.04
N LEU A 54 -9.15 -12.46 -11.36
CA LEU A 54 -9.99 -13.26 -12.24
C LEU A 54 -9.61 -14.73 -12.08
N VAL A 55 -10.34 -15.44 -11.22
CA VAL A 55 -10.17 -16.88 -11.01
C VAL A 55 -11.16 -17.70 -11.85
N PRO A 56 -10.87 -18.97 -12.17
CA PRO A 56 -11.82 -19.85 -12.84
C PRO A 56 -13.06 -20.12 -11.96
N ASP A 57 -14.22 -20.31 -12.60
CA ASP A 57 -15.51 -20.55 -11.93
C ASP A 57 -15.57 -21.86 -11.11
N MET A 58 -14.63 -22.77 -11.33
CA MET A 58 -14.53 -24.02 -10.56
C MET A 58 -13.98 -23.82 -9.13
N PHE A 59 -13.47 -22.64 -8.80
CA PHE A 59 -12.88 -22.36 -7.49
C PHE A 59 -13.98 -22.06 -6.47
N SER A 60 -13.92 -22.72 -5.30
CA SER A 60 -14.76 -22.33 -4.17
C SER A 60 -14.28 -20.99 -3.60
N SER A 61 -15.16 -20.29 -2.87
CA SER A 61 -14.84 -18.99 -2.26
C SER A 61 -13.57 -19.01 -1.37
N SER A 62 -13.26 -20.14 -0.73
CA SER A 62 -12.01 -20.29 0.03
C SER A 62 -10.76 -20.30 -0.84
N TRP A 63 -10.84 -20.90 -2.04
CA TRP A 63 -9.74 -20.92 -3.00
C TRP A 63 -9.56 -19.58 -3.69
N GLU A 64 -10.65 -18.85 -3.93
CA GLU A 64 -10.63 -17.48 -4.43
C GLU A 64 -9.88 -16.56 -3.45
N GLN A 65 -10.23 -16.57 -2.16
CA GLN A 65 -9.52 -15.80 -1.12
C GLN A 65 -8.04 -16.20 -1.00
N TYR A 66 -7.72 -17.48 -1.15
CA TYR A 66 -6.33 -17.93 -1.16
C TYR A 66 -5.56 -17.38 -2.36
N ALA A 67 -6.15 -17.44 -3.56
CA ALA A 67 -5.54 -16.93 -4.78
C ALA A 67 -5.32 -15.42 -4.71
N GLU A 68 -6.31 -14.66 -4.22
CA GLU A 68 -6.20 -13.20 -4.01
C GLU A 68 -5.05 -12.86 -3.06
N ASN A 69 -4.96 -13.54 -1.92
CA ASN A 69 -3.88 -13.31 -0.96
C ASN A 69 -2.51 -13.70 -1.53
N TYR A 70 -2.45 -14.77 -2.32
CA TYR A 70 -1.22 -15.18 -2.99
C TYR A 70 -0.76 -14.15 -4.02
N CYS A 71 -1.68 -13.66 -4.86
CA CYS A 71 -1.39 -12.61 -5.84
C CYS A 71 -1.03 -11.27 -5.20
N TRP A 72 -1.55 -10.96 -4.01
CA TRP A 72 -1.15 -9.77 -3.25
C TRP A 72 0.24 -9.89 -2.64
N ALA A 73 0.62 -11.07 -2.17
CA ALA A 73 1.92 -11.30 -1.52
C ALA A 73 3.08 -11.44 -2.53
N GLN A 74 2.77 -11.84 -3.77
CA GLN A 74 3.76 -12.11 -4.82
C GLN A 74 3.85 -10.95 -5.82
N ASP A 75 5.05 -10.70 -6.36
CA ASP A 75 5.24 -9.71 -7.43
C ASP A 75 4.33 -9.98 -8.63
N THR A 76 3.70 -8.92 -9.15
CA THR A 76 2.88 -8.96 -10.36
C THR A 76 3.58 -8.26 -11.53
N TYR A 77 3.08 -8.45 -12.75
CA TYR A 77 3.65 -7.85 -13.96
C TYR A 77 2.53 -7.39 -14.90
N TYR A 78 2.82 -6.37 -15.71
CA TYR A 78 1.88 -5.84 -16.70
C TYR A 78 2.10 -6.47 -18.08
N VAL A 79 1.01 -6.80 -18.77
CA VAL A 79 1.02 -7.23 -20.18
C VAL A 79 -0.02 -6.41 -20.97
N PRO A 80 0.36 -5.83 -22.13
CA PRO A 80 -0.60 -5.17 -23.01
C PRO A 80 -1.67 -6.15 -23.52
N MET A 81 -2.92 -5.70 -23.60
CA MET A 81 -4.07 -6.55 -23.96
C MET A 81 -3.98 -7.19 -25.37
N GLY A 82 -3.11 -6.69 -26.25
CA GLY A 82 -2.89 -7.24 -27.60
C GLY A 82 -1.87 -8.37 -27.68
N GLU A 83 -1.20 -8.71 -26.58
CA GLU A 83 -0.12 -9.71 -26.53
C GLU A 83 -0.58 -10.96 -25.77
N ALA A 84 -0.33 -12.14 -26.34
CA ALA A 84 -0.69 -13.40 -25.70
C ALA A 84 0.32 -13.76 -24.60
N VAL A 85 -0.18 -14.01 -23.38
CA VAL A 85 0.66 -14.42 -22.23
C VAL A 85 1.33 -15.79 -22.45
N ALA A 86 0.68 -16.65 -23.26
CA ALA A 86 1.15 -17.98 -23.62
C ALA A 86 2.32 -17.91 -24.62
N GLY A 87 3.54 -17.73 -24.11
CA GLY A 87 4.77 -17.67 -24.91
C GLY A 87 5.84 -16.72 -24.35
N LEU A 88 5.49 -15.83 -23.42
CA LEU A 88 6.46 -14.91 -22.82
C LEU A 88 7.49 -15.65 -21.97
N ALA A 89 8.77 -15.41 -22.26
CA ALA A 89 9.89 -15.93 -21.49
C ALA A 89 9.92 -15.34 -20.07
N ASP A 90 10.35 -16.13 -19.09
CA ASP A 90 10.39 -15.69 -17.68
C ASP A 90 11.30 -14.48 -17.44
N ALA A 91 12.36 -14.33 -18.25
CA ALA A 91 13.24 -13.17 -18.19
C ALA A 91 12.48 -11.87 -18.51
N GLU A 92 11.70 -11.89 -19.59
CA GLU A 92 10.89 -10.74 -20.01
C GLU A 92 9.78 -10.41 -19.01
N ARG A 93 9.17 -11.44 -18.40
CA ARG A 93 8.18 -11.23 -17.31
C ARG A 93 8.79 -10.51 -16.11
N ARG A 94 10.06 -10.79 -15.79
CA ARG A 94 10.76 -10.15 -14.66
C ARG A 94 11.09 -8.68 -14.95
N GLU A 95 11.33 -8.33 -16.21
CA GLU A 95 11.57 -6.95 -16.63
C GLU A 95 10.29 -6.10 -16.56
N ARG A 96 9.11 -6.73 -16.72
CA ARG A 96 7.79 -6.08 -16.70
C ARG A 96 7.13 -6.02 -15.32
N LYS A 97 7.87 -6.29 -14.24
CA LYS A 97 7.37 -6.22 -12.85
C LYS A 97 6.98 -4.80 -12.45
N ILE A 98 5.95 -4.70 -11.60
CA ILE A 98 5.39 -3.44 -11.07
C ILE A 98 5.83 -3.24 -9.63
#